data_AF-D9ZK23-F1
#
_entry.id   AF-D9ZK23-F1
#
_cell.length_a   1.000
_cell.length_b   1.000
_cell.length_c   1.000
_cell.angle_alpha   90.00
_cell.angle_beta   90.00
_cell.angle_gamma   90.00
#
_symmetry.space_group_name_H-M   'P 1'
#
loop_
_entity.id
_entity.type
_entity.pdbx_description
1 polymer ?
#
loop_
_entity_poly.entity_id
_entity_poly.type
_entity_poly.pdbx_seq_one_letter_code
_entity_poly.pdbx_strand_id
1 'polypeptide(L)'
;RYIQFSFPSLQLDFPGVEIADVKVMTDQQQNVLNTFWTKSDVDLSRGLDFTPRGAVLARSTHLNHADFTYKIVVNNRNKGTLNGTVRIFIGPKEDERG
;
A
#
# COMPACT_ATOMS: atom_id res chain seq x y z
N ARG A 1 26.70 -17.70 -5.05
CA ARG A 1 25.27 -18.11 -5.08
C ARG A 1 24.88 -18.40 -3.63
N TYR A 2 24.19 -17.49 -2.94
CA TYR A 2 23.72 -17.76 -1.59
C TYR A 2 22.42 -18.55 -1.68
N ILE A 3 22.42 -19.75 -1.11
CA ILE A 3 21.22 -20.59 -0.99
C ILE A 3 20.45 -20.00 0.19
N GLN A 4 19.34 -19.33 -0.09
CA GLN A 4 18.44 -18.86 0.96
C GLN A 4 17.51 -20.01 1.33
N PHE A 5 17.56 -20.46 2.58
CA PHE A 5 16.67 -21.49 3.10
C PHE A 5 15.29 -20.91 3.40
N SER A 6 14.24 -21.73 3.26
CA SER A 6 12.87 -21.35 3.66
C SER A 6 12.82 -20.98 5.14
N PHE A 7 12.01 -19.99 5.50
CA PHE A 7 11.79 -19.61 6.90
C PHE A 7 11.15 -20.78 7.67
N PRO A 8 11.72 -21.21 8.81
CA PRO A 8 11.07 -22.18 9.69
C PRO A 8 9.80 -21.57 10.30
N SER A 9 8.80 -22.40 10.65
CA SER A 9 7.53 -21.96 11.23
C SER A 9 7.70 -21.04 12.45
N LEU A 10 8.68 -21.33 13.31
CA LEU A 10 9.01 -20.50 14.48
C LEU A 10 9.38 -19.04 14.12
N GLN A 11 9.85 -18.77 12.90
CA GLN A 11 10.16 -17.42 12.44
C GLN A 11 8.97 -16.68 11.79
N LEU A 12 7.89 -17.40 11.50
CA LEU A 12 6.66 -16.84 10.90
C LEU A 12 5.51 -16.76 11.90
N ASP A 13 5.51 -17.61 12.92
CA ASP A 13 4.46 -17.67 13.93
C ASP A 13 4.58 -16.52 14.94
N PHE A 14 3.41 -16.01 15.35
CA PHE A 14 3.29 -15.15 16.53
C PHE A 14 2.34 -15.81 17.55
N PRO A 15 2.86 -16.59 18.52
CA PRO A 15 2.05 -17.48 19.35
C PRO A 15 0.89 -16.79 20.09
N GLY A 16 -0.30 -17.39 19.99
CA GLY A 16 -1.52 -16.92 20.66
C GLY A 16 -2.15 -15.67 20.02
N VAL A 17 -1.62 -15.19 18.89
CA VAL A 17 -2.21 -14.12 18.07
C VAL A 17 -2.74 -14.72 16.78
N GLU A 18 -4.01 -14.47 16.48
CA GLU A 18 -4.69 -15.00 15.29
C GLU A 18 -5.39 -13.88 14.53
N ILE A 19 -5.22 -13.85 13.20
CA ILE A 19 -5.95 -12.93 12.33
C ILE A 19 -7.29 -13.58 11.97
N ALA A 20 -8.39 -13.00 12.43
CA ALA A 20 -9.73 -13.53 12.19
C ALA A 20 -10.35 -13.02 10.87
N ASP A 21 -10.02 -11.79 10.46
CA ASP A 21 -10.56 -11.17 9.25
C ASP A 21 -9.61 -10.07 8.75
N VAL A 22 -9.56 -9.89 7.43
CA VAL A 22 -8.81 -8.81 6.76
C VAL A 22 -9.65 -8.27 5.63
N LYS A 23 -9.91 -6.96 5.68
CA LYS A 23 -10.69 -6.26 4.65
C LYS A 23 -10.03 -4.96 4.24
N VAL A 24 -10.15 -4.63 2.96
CA VAL A 24 -9.94 -3.27 2.45
C VAL A 24 -11.31 -2.62 2.32
N MET A 25 -11.46 -1.45 2.92
CA MET A 25 -12.71 -0.70 2.93
C MET A 25 -12.53 0.56 2.09
N THR A 26 -13.41 0.73 1.09
CA THR A 26 -13.62 2.00 0.37
C THR A 26 -15.05 2.47 0.62
N ASP A 27 -15.36 3.71 0.25
CA ASP A 27 -16.73 4.26 0.37
C ASP A 27 -17.74 3.52 -0.54
N GLN A 28 -17.26 2.81 -1.57
CA GLN A 28 -18.09 2.19 -2.60
C GLN A 28 -18.20 0.67 -2.45
N GLN A 29 -17.08 -0.01 -2.18
CA GLN A 29 -17.00 -1.49 -2.12
C GLN A 29 -15.93 -1.98 -1.14
N GLN A 30 -16.13 -3.21 -0.64
CA GLN A 30 -15.13 -3.94 0.15
C GLN A 30 -14.22 -4.74 -0.78
N ASN A 31 -12.92 -4.80 -0.45
CA ASN A 31 -11.90 -5.58 -1.15
C ASN A 31 -11.72 -5.24 -2.63
N VAL A 32 -12.01 -3.98 -3.01
CA VAL A 32 -11.77 -3.45 -4.36
C VAL A 32 -10.94 -2.17 -4.23
N LEU A 33 -9.87 -2.08 -5.00
CA LEU A 33 -9.03 -0.87 -5.10
C LEU A 33 -9.34 -0.17 -6.43
N ASN A 34 -9.91 1.02 -6.36
CA ASN A 34 -10.29 1.80 -7.53
C ASN A 34 -9.16 2.74 -7.92
N THR A 35 -8.75 2.67 -9.19
CA THR A 35 -7.71 3.55 -9.76
C THR A 35 -8.26 4.42 -10.87
N PHE A 36 -7.65 5.59 -11.07
CA PHE A 36 -8.06 6.55 -12.07
C PHE A 36 -6.89 7.47 -12.46
N TRP A 37 -7.03 8.18 -13.58
CA TRP A 37 -6.05 9.17 -14.02
C TRP A 37 -6.36 10.53 -13.43
N THR A 38 -5.37 11.14 -12.77
CA THR A 38 -5.47 12.50 -12.22
C THR A 38 -4.55 13.45 -12.96
N LYS A 39 -4.98 14.71 -13.13
CA LYS A 39 -4.18 15.80 -13.69
C LYS A 39 -3.67 16.68 -12.54
N SER A 40 -2.36 16.85 -12.44
CA SER A 40 -1.72 17.77 -11.50
C SER A 40 -0.90 18.80 -12.23
N ASP A 41 -0.99 20.05 -11.79
CA ASP A 41 -0.20 21.15 -12.31
C ASP A 41 0.98 21.41 -11.37
N VAL A 42 2.19 21.45 -11.93
CA VAL A 42 3.44 21.73 -11.19
C VAL A 42 4.03 23.03 -11.73
N ASP A 43 4.38 23.96 -10.84
CA ASP A 43 5.09 25.18 -11.21
C ASP A 43 6.58 24.92 -11.37
N LEU A 44 7.05 25.00 -12.61
CA LEU A 44 8.44 24.80 -13.02
C LEU A 44 9.27 26.09 -13.03
N SER A 45 8.68 27.22 -12.62
CA SER A 45 9.34 28.55 -12.66
C SER A 45 10.70 28.61 -11.96
N ARG A 46 10.93 27.78 -10.93
CA ARG A 46 12.19 27.73 -10.17
C ARG A 46 13.27 26.83 -10.76
N GLY A 47 12.96 26.06 -11.80
CA GLY A 47 13.89 25.13 -12.44
C GLY A 47 14.31 25.52 -13.85
N LEU A 48 13.86 26.67 -14.36
CA LEU A 48 14.08 27.11 -15.74
C LEU A 48 14.97 28.34 -15.78
N ASP A 49 16.25 28.12 -16.10
CA ASP A 49 17.18 29.22 -16.34
C ASP A 49 16.77 30.04 -17.57
N PHE A 50 17.03 31.35 -17.52
CA PHE A 50 16.82 32.30 -18.62
C PHE A 50 15.37 32.44 -19.14
N THR A 51 14.36 32.18 -18.29
CA THR A 51 12.94 32.40 -18.64
C THR A 51 12.41 33.75 -18.15
N PRO A 52 11.44 34.39 -18.87
CA PRO A 52 10.77 35.59 -18.39
C PRO A 52 10.07 35.35 -17.04
N ARG A 53 10.01 36.37 -16.17
CA ARG A 53 9.36 36.25 -14.86
C ARG A 53 7.88 35.86 -15.02
N GLY A 54 7.47 34.75 -14.40
CA GLY A 54 6.10 34.26 -14.39
C GLY A 54 6.00 32.81 -13.91
N ALA A 55 4.80 32.38 -13.52
CA ALA A 55 4.55 30.97 -13.24
C ALA A 55 4.61 30.16 -14.54
N VAL A 56 5.32 29.03 -14.53
CA VAL A 56 5.40 28.12 -15.68
C VAL A 56 4.76 26.80 -15.25
N LEU A 57 3.47 26.66 -15.51
CA LEU A 57 2.71 25.48 -15.10
C LEU A 57 2.83 24.38 -16.14
N ALA A 58 3.29 23.21 -15.71
CA ALA A 58 3.23 21.98 -16.50
C ALA A 58 2.16 21.05 -15.93
N ARG A 59 1.32 20.51 -16.82
CA ARG A 59 0.26 19.57 -16.45
C ARG A 59 0.70 18.14 -16.69
N SER A 60 0.75 17.33 -15.65
CA SER A 60 1.04 15.89 -15.72
C SER A 60 -0.22 15.07 -15.47
N THR A 61 -0.46 14.07 -16.32
CA THR A 61 -1.49 13.04 -16.08
C THR A 61 -0.81 11.81 -15.50
N HIS A 62 -1.22 11.39 -14.31
CA HIS A 62 -0.60 10.29 -13.57
C HIS A 62 -1.67 9.38 -12.93
N LEU A 63 -1.29 8.14 -12.65
CA LEU A 63 -2.15 7.16 -12.00
C LEU A 63 -2.41 7.59 -10.56
N ASN A 64 -3.65 7.44 -10.11
CA ASN A 64 -4.08 7.70 -8.75
C ASN A 64 -5.07 6.61 -8.30
N HIS A 65 -5.42 6.60 -7.02
CA HIS A 65 -6.40 5.69 -6.43
C HIS A 65 -7.40 6.43 -5.54
N ALA A 66 -8.56 5.81 -5.32
CA ALA A 66 -9.50 6.28 -4.31
C ALA A 66 -8.92 6.00 -2.91
N ASP A 67 -9.28 6.81 -1.92
CA ASP A 67 -8.86 6.57 -0.54
C ASP A 67 -9.47 5.25 -0.01
N PHE A 68 -8.70 4.53 0.80
CA PHE A 68 -9.11 3.26 1.39
C PHE A 68 -8.50 3.05 2.77
N THR A 69 -9.09 2.15 3.56
CA THR A 69 -8.60 1.77 4.89
C THR A 69 -8.52 0.26 5.05
N TYR A 70 -7.57 -0.22 5.84
CA TYR A 70 -7.48 -1.63 6.22
C TYR A 70 -8.24 -1.87 7.51
N LYS A 71 -9.12 -2.87 7.53
CA LYS A 71 -9.75 -3.40 8.73
C LYS A 71 -9.23 -4.82 8.98
N ILE A 72 -8.41 -4.96 10.03
CA ILE A 72 -7.80 -6.22 10.43
C ILE A 72 -8.34 -6.58 11.81
N VAL A 73 -9.03 -7.72 11.91
CA VAL A 73 -9.55 -8.22 13.19
C VAL A 73 -8.57 -9.25 13.72
N VAL A 74 -8.04 -9.01 14.92
CA VAL A 74 -7.01 -9.85 15.54
C VAL A 74 -7.50 -10.32 16.91
N ASN A 75 -7.38 -11.63 17.14
CA ASN A 75 -7.67 -12.27 18.41
C ASN A 75 -6.35 -12.52 19.15
N ASN A 76 -6.22 -11.95 20.35
CA ASN A 76 -5.13 -12.26 21.26
C ASN A 76 -5.64 -13.20 22.36
N ARG A 77 -5.17 -14.45 22.36
CA ARG A 77 -5.52 -15.49 23.36
C ARG A 77 -4.55 -15.51 24.56
N ASN A 78 -3.55 -14.63 24.57
CA ASN A 78 -2.62 -14.51 25.69
C ASN A 78 -3.28 -13.76 26.86
N LYS A 79 -2.75 -13.99 28.06
CA LYS A 79 -3.27 -13.35 29.29
C LYS A 79 -2.96 -11.84 29.39
N GLY A 80 -2.18 -11.29 28.46
CA GLY A 80 -1.74 -9.89 28.50
C GLY A 80 -1.60 -9.27 27.11
N THR A 81 -1.45 -7.95 27.10
CA THR A 81 -1.20 -7.17 25.88
C THR A 81 0.14 -7.54 25.27
N LEU A 82 0.16 -7.65 23.95
CA LEU A 82 1.37 -7.91 23.17
C LEU A 82 1.63 -6.75 22.21
N ASN A 83 2.90 -6.47 21.95
CA ASN A 83 3.32 -5.57 20.89
C ASN A 83 3.66 -6.39 19.64
N GLY A 84 2.96 -6.09 18.54
CA GLY A 84 3.18 -6.74 17.25
C GLY A 84 3.40 -5.72 16.14
N THR A 85 4.06 -6.14 15.06
CA THR A 85 4.17 -5.35 13.83
C THR A 85 3.22 -5.90 12.78
N VAL A 86 2.30 -5.07 12.29
CA VAL A 86 1.48 -5.39 11.13
C VAL A 86 2.30 -5.14 9.87
N ARG A 87 2.49 -6.16 9.03
CA ARG A 87 3.19 -6.08 7.75
C ARG A 87 2.21 -6.43 6.62
N ILE A 88 1.91 -5.47 5.75
CA ILE A 88 0.94 -5.62 4.66
C ILE A 88 1.69 -5.72 3.33
N PHE A 89 1.35 -6.72 2.53
CA PHE A 89 1.92 -6.96 1.20
C PHE A 89 0.79 -7.06 0.18
N ILE A 90 1.08 -6.71 -1.07
CA ILE A 90 0.20 -6.92 -2.22
C ILE A 90 0.99 -7.65 -3.31
N GLY A 91 0.34 -8.60 -3.96
CA GLY A 91 0.91 -9.37 -5.06
C GLY A 91 -0.17 -9.74 -6.08
N PRO A 92 0.20 -9.94 -7.35
CA PRO A 92 -0.75 -10.37 -8.36
C PRO A 92 -1.20 -11.81 -8.08
N LYS A 93 -2.47 -12.11 -8.39
CA LYS A 93 -3.01 -13.47 -8.29
C LYS A 93 -2.57 -14.35 -9.45
N GLU A 94 -2.62 -13.79 -10.66
CA GLU A 94 -2.25 -14.45 -11.91
C GLU A 94 -0.94 -13.87 -12.44
N ASP A 95 -0.27 -14.62 -13.32
CA ASP A 95 0.89 -14.13 -14.06
C ASP A 95 0.48 -13.40 -15.35
N GLU A 96 1.43 -13.11 -16.25
CA GLU A 96 1.13 -12.40 -17.51
C GLU A 96 0.26 -13.20 -18.51
N ARG A 97 0.06 -14.49 -18.26
CA ARG A 97 -0.70 -15.42 -19.10
C ARG A 97 -2.12 -15.67 -18.58
N GLY A 98 -2.44 -15.18 -17.37
CA GLY A 98 -3.72 -15.39 -16.68
C GLY A 98 -3.76 -16.70 -15.91
#